data_AF-Q65FG2-F1
#
_entry.id   AF-Q65FG2-F1
#
_cell.length_a   1.000
_cell.length_b   1.000
_cell.length_c   1.000
_cell.angle_alpha   90.00
_cell.angle_beta   90.00
_cell.angle_gamma   90.00
#
_symmetry.space_group_name_H-M   'P 1'
#
loop_
_entity.id
_entity.type
_entity.pdbx_description
1 polymer ?
#
loop_
_entity_poly.entity_id
_entity_poly.type
_entity_poly.pdbx_seq_one_letter_code
_entity_poly.pdbx_strand_id
1 'polypeptide(L)'
;MKKLVLLMLVLLLVYPHVSKAGGFKGGGGNPGYWFAGDPVEHPDPAKPPIVFVHGLNGSSSAWFDENDMAEQAWKNGYDAAFIDLHPDKDMQDNGAMLAAKLREIYQYFGRKVILVSYSKGGIDSQSALIHHNAYHYVERVITLGTPHHGSQLADLAYSNWAGWLADILGQKNDAVYSLQTGFMKSFRDQTDNHPNRLKTKYFTLAGNKIGGFGSALFFGGVYLNMFGENDGAVTEKNARLPYATNLDTGKWDHFSIIKGNLTFPVFMPLLTIQANANETAATKENLSYPFIRGGENHGLREEEFAVEKGVKEITVHWLSNHSSGNIKLTDPRGKPFKDFSIAKTADVFEGGFVHSAAIKNPAAGTWKIASSVKQKEAFLFIVTFDSPLNQQIKNAVTRESSNLANVKASVRSIRYENGKQAEKKSLKPASINALQNSLSFKKAGMYSVTIDLSGKTADNSPFNRTIIRSIYVNDKGEKFENSPLSD
;
A
#
# COMPACT_ATOMS: atom_id res chain seq x y z
N MET A 1 49.44 -18.80 42.93
CA MET A 1 49.99 -18.27 41.67
C MET A 1 49.35 -18.98 40.47
N LYS A 2 48.08 -18.66 40.23
CA LYS A 2 47.28 -19.03 39.05
C LYS A 2 46.28 -17.88 38.92
N LYS A 3 46.75 -16.74 38.42
CA LYS A 3 46.01 -15.50 38.14
C LYS A 3 47.04 -14.43 37.71
N LEU A 4 47.74 -14.65 36.60
CA LEU A 4 48.47 -13.58 35.90
C LEU A 4 48.91 -13.90 34.46
N VAL A 5 48.25 -14.86 33.78
CA VAL A 5 48.53 -15.17 32.36
C VAL A 5 47.25 -15.08 31.49
N LEU A 6 46.11 -14.73 32.07
CA LEU A 6 44.86 -14.48 31.34
C LEU A 6 44.56 -12.99 31.15
N LEU A 7 45.60 -12.15 31.09
CA LEU A 7 45.48 -10.69 30.91
C LEU A 7 46.14 -10.18 29.62
N MET A 8 46.52 -11.07 28.70
CA MET A 8 47.09 -10.71 27.40
C MET A 8 46.34 -11.31 26.20
N LEU A 9 45.13 -11.85 26.41
CA LEU A 9 44.23 -12.29 25.33
C LEU A 9 42.85 -11.62 25.33
N VAL A 10 42.65 -10.57 26.15
CA VAL A 10 41.38 -9.82 26.25
C VAL A 10 41.53 -8.36 25.75
N LEU A 11 42.69 -7.98 25.22
CA LEU A 11 42.97 -6.62 24.72
C LEU A 11 43.06 -6.50 23.19
N LEU A 12 42.53 -7.49 22.46
CA LEU A 12 42.34 -7.44 21.00
C LEU A 12 40.88 -7.55 20.55
N LEU A 13 39.92 -7.36 21.46
CA LEU A 13 38.48 -7.32 21.16
C LEU A 13 37.77 -6.04 21.66
N VAL A 14 38.55 -4.97 21.89
CA VAL A 14 38.00 -3.62 22.15
C VAL A 14 38.53 -2.66 21.09
N TYR A 15 38.28 -2.99 19.83
CA TYR A 15 37.85 -1.98 18.87
C TYR A 15 36.35 -2.23 18.67
N PRO A 16 35.49 -1.22 18.80
CA PRO A 16 34.15 -1.37 18.26
C PRO A 16 34.33 -1.55 16.76
N HIS A 17 34.25 -2.80 16.29
CA HIS A 17 33.70 -3.00 14.97
C HIS A 17 32.37 -2.28 14.99
N VAL A 18 32.31 -1.17 14.26
CA VAL A 18 31.08 -0.53 13.84
C VAL A 18 30.38 -1.54 12.94
N SER A 19 29.79 -2.56 13.57
CA SER A 19 28.67 -3.27 13.02
C SER A 19 27.53 -2.27 13.10
N LYS A 20 27.28 -1.57 11.99
CA LYS A 20 26.02 -0.86 11.78
C LYS A 20 24.89 -1.90 11.67
N ALA A 21 24.53 -2.49 12.79
CA ALA A 21 23.18 -2.97 13.06
C ALA A 21 22.55 -1.89 13.95
N GLY A 22 21.91 -0.91 13.32
CA GLY A 22 21.15 0.14 13.98
C GLY A 22 19.70 0.03 13.55
N GLY A 23 18.79 -0.03 14.52
CA GLY A 23 17.36 -0.16 14.32
C GLY A 23 16.79 0.86 13.32
N PHE A 24 15.79 0.39 12.59
CA PHE A 24 15.04 1.10 11.57
C PHE A 24 14.69 2.55 11.96
N LYS A 25 15.33 3.51 11.27
CA LYS A 25 14.91 4.91 11.15
C LYS A 25 14.73 5.20 9.66
N GLY A 26 13.52 5.56 9.24
CA GLY A 26 13.26 6.03 7.88
C GLY A 26 14.01 7.34 7.58
N GLY A 27 14.24 7.60 6.29
CA GLY A 27 14.63 8.91 5.76
C GLY A 27 16.02 9.42 6.12
N GLY A 28 17.08 8.80 5.58
CA GLY A 28 18.45 9.33 5.67
C GLY A 28 18.74 10.53 4.76
N GLY A 29 17.76 10.96 3.96
CA GLY A 29 17.90 12.09 3.04
C GLY A 29 17.65 13.44 3.70
N ASN A 30 18.19 14.51 3.13
CA ASN A 30 17.97 15.87 3.60
C ASN A 30 16.96 16.56 2.67
N PRO A 31 15.67 16.76 3.06
CA PRO A 31 14.66 17.28 2.15
C PRO A 31 15.07 18.58 1.44
N GLY A 32 14.99 18.58 0.11
CA GLY A 32 15.42 19.65 -0.77
C GLY A 32 16.89 19.56 -1.22
N TYR A 33 17.68 18.65 -0.64
CA TYR A 33 19.00 18.33 -1.16
C TYR A 33 18.87 17.50 -2.45
N TRP A 34 19.72 17.80 -3.42
CA TRP A 34 19.90 16.99 -4.61
C TRP A 34 21.37 17.02 -5.02
N PHE A 35 21.78 16.00 -5.76
CA PHE A 35 23.13 15.90 -6.30
C PHE A 35 23.11 15.20 -7.67
N ALA A 36 24.12 15.50 -8.50
CA ALA A 36 24.35 14.77 -9.74
C ALA A 36 25.09 13.45 -9.47
N GLY A 37 24.79 12.43 -10.26
CA GLY A 37 25.56 11.18 -10.29
C GLY A 37 26.87 11.34 -11.03
N ASP A 38 27.58 10.22 -11.20
CA ASP A 38 28.81 10.20 -11.98
C ASP A 38 28.54 10.65 -13.43
N PRO A 39 29.38 11.55 -13.99
CA PRO A 39 29.17 12.07 -15.34
C PRO A 39 29.35 10.98 -16.39
N VAL A 40 28.61 11.08 -17.48
CA VAL A 40 28.81 10.24 -18.67
C VAL A 40 29.82 10.92 -19.61
N GLU A 41 30.81 10.17 -20.07
CA GLU A 41 31.73 10.64 -21.10
C GLU A 41 30.98 10.84 -22.42
N HIS A 42 30.91 12.08 -22.90
CA HIS A 42 30.19 12.51 -24.11
C HIS A 42 28.66 12.32 -24.06
N PRO A 43 27.92 13.20 -23.34
CA PRO A 43 26.47 13.10 -23.24
C PRO A 43 25.77 13.20 -24.60
N ASP A 44 24.96 12.19 -24.92
CA ASP A 44 24.12 12.18 -26.14
C ASP A 44 22.99 13.21 -26.00
N PRO A 45 22.86 14.20 -26.91
CA PRO A 45 21.75 15.15 -26.90
C PRO A 45 20.36 14.49 -27.00
N ALA A 46 20.27 13.29 -27.57
CA ALA A 46 19.02 12.52 -27.68
C ALA A 46 18.65 11.76 -26.39
N LYS A 47 19.53 11.77 -25.38
CA LYS A 47 19.34 11.17 -24.05
C LYS A 47 19.26 12.27 -22.97
N PRO A 48 18.05 12.75 -22.63
CA PRO A 48 17.89 13.69 -21.52
C PRO A 48 18.41 13.10 -20.19
N PRO A 49 18.92 13.93 -19.27
CA PRO A 49 19.30 13.48 -17.94
C PRO A 49 18.10 12.90 -17.18
N ILE A 50 18.35 11.95 -16.29
CA ILE A 50 17.32 11.31 -15.48
C ILE A 50 17.33 11.92 -14.09
N VAL A 51 16.16 12.33 -13.60
CA VAL A 51 15.97 12.68 -12.19
C VAL A 51 15.20 11.57 -11.51
N PHE A 52 15.83 11.00 -10.48
CA PHE A 52 15.31 9.90 -9.70
C PHE A 52 14.58 10.40 -8.45
N VAL A 53 13.28 10.11 -8.35
CA VAL A 53 12.39 10.63 -7.29
C VAL A 53 11.88 9.48 -6.41
N HIS A 54 12.36 9.41 -5.17
CA HIS A 54 12.00 8.33 -4.24
C HIS A 54 10.54 8.41 -3.74
N GLY A 55 10.11 7.35 -3.06
CA GLY A 55 8.76 7.23 -2.48
C GLY A 55 8.70 7.51 -0.97
N LEU A 56 7.58 7.10 -0.37
CA LEU A 56 7.29 7.20 1.07
C LEU A 56 8.43 6.61 1.93
N ASN A 57 8.74 7.27 3.05
CA ASN A 57 9.76 6.85 4.03
C ASN A 57 11.19 6.65 3.45
N GLY A 58 11.43 7.06 2.20
CA GLY A 58 12.70 6.86 1.50
C GLY A 58 13.58 8.10 1.42
N SER A 59 14.63 7.98 0.63
CA SER A 59 15.58 9.02 0.23
C SER A 59 16.17 8.67 -1.14
N SER A 60 16.98 9.56 -1.70
CA SER A 60 17.79 9.33 -2.90
C SER A 60 18.57 8.02 -2.89
N SER A 61 19.00 7.54 -1.72
CA SER A 61 19.67 6.24 -1.56
C SER A 61 18.90 5.04 -2.10
N ALA A 62 17.56 5.12 -2.22
CA ALA A 62 16.75 4.05 -2.80
C ALA A 62 17.18 3.65 -4.21
N TRP A 63 17.95 4.49 -4.91
CA TRP A 63 18.38 4.30 -6.29
C TRP A 63 19.77 3.67 -6.45
N PHE A 64 20.57 3.59 -5.37
CA PHE A 64 21.96 3.11 -5.42
C PHE A 64 22.39 2.25 -4.21
N ASP A 65 21.70 2.32 -3.07
CA ASP A 65 21.94 1.44 -1.93
C ASP A 65 21.16 0.14 -2.11
N GLU A 66 21.87 -0.98 -2.21
CA GLU A 66 21.30 -2.31 -2.52
C GLU A 66 20.40 -2.31 -3.78
N ASN A 67 20.59 -1.33 -4.67
CA ASN A 67 19.86 -1.13 -5.91
C ASN A 67 20.85 -0.68 -6.98
N ASP A 68 20.78 -1.26 -8.18
CA ASP A 68 21.65 -0.93 -9.31
C ASP A 68 21.00 0.05 -10.30
N MET A 69 19.87 0.68 -10.00
CA MET A 69 19.16 1.58 -10.92
C MET A 69 20.05 2.75 -11.40
N ALA A 70 20.77 3.40 -10.48
CA ALA A 70 21.74 4.45 -10.82
C ALA A 70 22.85 3.92 -11.73
N GLU A 71 23.38 2.73 -11.42
CA GLU A 71 24.43 2.07 -12.20
C GLU A 71 23.93 1.69 -13.60
N GLN A 72 22.70 1.20 -13.73
CA GLN A 72 22.09 0.89 -15.03
C GLN A 72 21.94 2.15 -15.89
N ALA A 73 21.49 3.27 -15.32
CA ALA A 73 21.41 4.55 -16.02
C ALA A 73 22.78 4.99 -16.54
N TRP A 74 23.79 4.99 -15.67
CA TRP A 74 25.15 5.38 -16.02
C TRP A 74 25.77 4.48 -17.12
N LYS A 75 25.67 3.16 -16.96
CA LYS A 75 26.15 2.17 -17.97
C LYS A 75 25.49 2.34 -19.34
N ASN A 76 24.26 2.87 -19.38
CA ASN A 76 23.53 3.12 -20.61
C ASN A 76 23.67 4.57 -21.11
N GLY A 77 24.59 5.35 -20.53
CA GLY A 77 24.99 6.67 -21.00
C GLY A 77 24.00 7.78 -20.67
N TYR A 78 23.35 7.70 -19.50
CA TYR A 78 22.49 8.77 -18.98
C TYR A 78 23.16 9.52 -17.84
N ASP A 79 23.25 10.84 -17.95
CA ASP A 79 23.47 11.70 -16.79
C ASP A 79 22.29 11.53 -15.82
N ALA A 80 22.57 11.58 -14.52
CA ALA A 80 21.54 11.41 -13.50
C ALA A 80 21.63 12.47 -12.41
N ALA A 81 20.50 12.78 -11.80
CA ALA A 81 20.42 13.49 -10.52
C ALA A 81 19.46 12.78 -9.57
N PHE A 82 19.75 12.88 -8.28
CA PHE A 82 18.98 12.25 -7.22
C PHE A 82 18.52 13.33 -6.25
N ILE A 83 17.24 13.29 -5.88
CA ILE A 83 16.64 14.28 -5.00
C ILE A 83 16.11 13.63 -3.74
N ASP A 84 16.33 14.29 -2.61
CA ASP A 84 15.68 13.99 -1.34
C ASP A 84 14.45 14.89 -1.18
N LEU A 85 13.28 14.28 -1.05
CA LEU A 85 12.01 14.91 -0.69
C LEU A 85 11.69 14.58 0.77
N HIS A 86 10.65 15.21 1.32
CA HIS A 86 10.18 14.84 2.65
C HIS A 86 9.65 13.40 2.65
N PRO A 87 10.15 12.51 3.53
CA PRO A 87 9.75 11.11 3.57
C PRO A 87 8.29 10.90 4.03
N ASP A 88 7.71 11.88 4.71
CA ASP A 88 6.49 11.77 5.51
C ASP A 88 5.42 12.84 5.19
N LYS A 89 5.71 13.77 4.26
CA LYS A 89 4.78 14.83 3.84
C LYS A 89 3.95 14.46 2.62
N ASP A 90 2.80 15.11 2.47
CA ASP A 90 1.91 14.90 1.35
C ASP A 90 2.51 15.39 0.01
N MET A 91 1.72 15.31 -1.07
CA MET A 91 2.15 15.72 -2.39
C MET A 91 2.13 17.23 -2.63
N GLN A 92 1.48 18.02 -1.79
CA GLN A 92 1.46 19.48 -1.96
C GLN A 92 2.80 20.05 -1.52
N ASP A 93 3.25 19.69 -0.31
CA ASP A 93 4.56 20.11 0.20
C ASP A 93 5.69 19.58 -0.70
N ASN A 94 5.66 18.28 -1.01
CA ASN A 94 6.69 17.67 -1.85
C ASN A 94 6.64 18.11 -3.31
N GLY A 95 5.46 18.41 -3.85
CA GLY A 95 5.30 18.94 -5.20
C GLY A 95 5.90 20.33 -5.35
N ALA A 96 5.65 21.21 -4.38
CA ALA A 96 6.24 22.55 -4.35
C ALA A 96 7.78 22.49 -4.27
N MET A 97 8.31 21.64 -3.38
CA MET A 97 9.75 21.42 -3.24
C MET A 97 10.36 20.87 -4.54
N LEU A 98 9.79 19.81 -5.09
CA LEU A 98 10.28 19.18 -6.31
C LEU A 98 10.24 20.17 -7.48
N ALA A 99 9.20 21.00 -7.60
CA ALA A 99 9.14 22.03 -8.65
C ALA A 99 10.29 23.05 -8.57
N ALA A 100 10.64 23.49 -7.36
CA ALA A 100 11.78 24.38 -7.15
C ALA A 100 13.10 23.71 -7.53
N LYS A 101 13.29 22.45 -7.14
CA LYS A 101 14.53 21.69 -7.43
C LYS A 101 14.67 21.25 -8.88
N LEU A 102 13.57 20.97 -9.56
CA LEU A 102 13.59 20.74 -11.00
C LEU A 102 14.08 21.95 -11.80
N ARG A 103 13.82 23.17 -11.34
CA ARG A 103 14.39 24.38 -11.94
C ARG A 103 15.90 24.44 -11.78
N GLU A 104 16.42 24.17 -10.58
CA GLU A 104 17.86 24.13 -10.29
C GLU A 104 18.55 23.04 -11.13
N ILE A 105 17.97 21.85 -11.17
CA ILE A 105 18.50 20.72 -11.94
C ILE A 105 18.48 21.02 -13.45
N TYR A 106 17.41 21.62 -13.96
CA TYR A 106 17.33 22.07 -15.36
C TYR A 106 18.42 23.09 -15.69
N GLN A 107 18.69 24.04 -14.79
CA GLN A 107 19.76 25.02 -14.97
C GLN A 107 21.15 24.36 -14.96
N TYR A 108 21.36 23.36 -14.10
CA TYR A 108 22.60 22.61 -14.02
C TYR A 108 22.89 21.83 -15.31
N PHE A 109 21.92 21.08 -15.82
CA PHE A 109 22.10 20.29 -17.05
C PHE A 109 21.92 21.09 -18.34
N GLY A 110 21.27 22.25 -18.29
CA GLY A 110 20.96 23.09 -19.46
C GLY A 110 19.91 22.49 -20.42
N ARG A 111 19.25 21.40 -20.04
CA ARG A 111 18.26 20.68 -20.85
C ARG A 111 17.16 20.07 -19.98
N LYS A 112 16.01 19.79 -20.59
CA LYS A 112 14.90 19.08 -19.91
C LYS A 112 15.36 17.72 -19.42
N VAL A 113 14.74 17.24 -18.35
CA VAL A 113 15.03 15.95 -17.73
C VAL A 113 13.89 14.95 -17.94
N ILE A 114 14.18 13.67 -17.77
CA ILE A 114 13.17 12.62 -17.59
C ILE A 114 13.04 12.32 -16.11
N LEU A 115 11.81 12.27 -15.59
CA LEU A 115 11.57 11.80 -14.23
C LEU A 115 11.40 10.29 -14.21
N VAL A 116 12.14 9.60 -13.34
CA VAL A 116 11.87 8.22 -12.95
C VAL A 116 11.48 8.23 -11.48
N SER A 117 10.20 7.97 -11.22
CA SER A 117 9.58 8.20 -9.92
C SER A 117 9.02 6.90 -9.35
N TYR A 118 9.39 6.57 -8.11
CA TYR A 118 8.98 5.35 -7.45
C TYR A 118 7.87 5.59 -6.44
N SER A 119 6.84 4.73 -6.44
CA SER A 119 5.76 4.73 -5.46
C SER A 119 5.16 6.13 -5.31
N LYS A 120 5.03 6.68 -4.09
CA LYS A 120 4.54 8.04 -3.84
C LYS A 120 5.23 9.14 -4.65
N GLY A 121 6.51 8.97 -5.01
CA GLY A 121 7.26 9.96 -5.79
C GLY A 121 6.62 10.32 -7.14
N GLY A 122 5.84 9.40 -7.73
CA GLY A 122 5.08 9.69 -8.96
C GLY A 122 3.87 10.61 -8.74
N ILE A 123 3.28 10.63 -7.54
CA ILE A 123 2.24 11.59 -7.14
C ILE A 123 2.88 12.95 -6.89
N ASP A 124 4.03 12.98 -6.20
CA ASP A 124 4.80 14.20 -5.94
C ASP A 124 5.25 14.85 -7.26
N SER A 125 5.67 14.02 -8.23
CA SER A 125 6.00 14.45 -9.59
C SER A 125 4.78 15.06 -10.31
N GLN A 126 3.60 14.46 -10.20
CA GLN A 126 2.38 15.06 -10.76
C GLN A 126 2.04 16.39 -10.11
N SER A 127 2.17 16.49 -8.78
CA SER A 127 1.95 17.74 -8.07
C SER A 127 2.88 18.85 -8.57
N ALA A 128 4.18 18.57 -8.64
CA ALA A 128 5.18 19.51 -9.15
C ALA A 128 4.87 19.99 -10.59
N LEU A 129 4.56 19.06 -11.49
CA LEU A 129 4.40 19.35 -12.91
C LEU A 129 3.06 20.04 -13.21
N ILE A 130 1.98 19.54 -12.60
CA ILE A 130 0.62 19.95 -12.95
C ILE A 130 0.21 21.17 -12.13
N HIS A 131 0.39 21.12 -10.81
CA HIS A 131 -0.09 22.16 -9.87
C HIS A 131 0.95 23.25 -9.60
N HIS A 132 2.25 22.95 -9.75
CA HIS A 132 3.34 23.92 -9.56
C HIS A 132 4.09 24.32 -10.84
N ASN A 133 3.50 24.03 -12.02
CA ASN A 133 4.00 24.47 -13.34
C ASN A 133 5.42 24.01 -13.69
N ALA A 134 5.93 22.92 -13.11
CA ALA A 134 7.28 22.42 -13.39
C ALA A 134 7.42 21.66 -14.73
N TYR A 135 6.33 21.51 -15.50
CA TYR A 135 6.32 20.78 -16.78
C TYR A 135 7.31 21.33 -17.83
N HIS A 136 7.73 22.59 -17.72
CA HIS A 136 8.73 23.18 -18.61
C HIS A 136 10.12 22.54 -18.48
N TYR A 137 10.42 21.94 -17.33
CA TYR A 137 11.73 21.34 -17.04
C TYR A 137 11.79 19.85 -17.38
N VAL A 138 10.64 19.23 -17.71
CA VAL A 138 10.51 17.78 -17.82
C VAL A 138 10.02 17.38 -19.20
N GLU A 139 10.70 16.40 -19.79
CA GLU A 139 10.37 15.81 -21.08
C GLU A 139 9.23 14.79 -20.95
N ARG A 140 9.34 13.89 -19.95
CA ARG A 140 8.34 12.87 -19.62
C ARG A 140 8.58 12.30 -18.22
N VAL A 141 7.60 11.55 -17.74
CA VAL A 141 7.63 10.88 -16.43
C VAL A 141 7.41 9.39 -16.62
N ILE A 142 8.25 8.58 -15.97
CA ILE A 142 8.11 7.14 -15.82
C ILE A 142 7.81 6.87 -14.34
N THR A 143 6.70 6.21 -14.05
CA THR A 143 6.31 5.88 -12.67
C THR A 143 6.39 4.39 -12.41
N LEU A 144 7.01 4.00 -11.31
CA LEU A 144 7.21 2.61 -10.89
C LEU A 144 6.32 2.31 -9.67
N GLY A 145 5.20 1.60 -9.88
CA GLY A 145 4.30 1.19 -8.80
C GLY A 145 3.62 2.35 -8.08
N THR A 146 3.43 3.50 -8.73
CA THR A 146 2.87 4.70 -8.10
C THR A 146 1.38 4.55 -7.81
N PRO A 147 0.90 4.74 -6.57
CA PRO A 147 -0.52 4.65 -6.23
C PRO A 147 -1.34 5.88 -6.69
N HIS A 148 -1.47 6.10 -7.99
CA HIS A 148 -2.18 7.23 -8.60
C HIS A 148 -3.61 7.42 -8.09
N HIS A 149 -4.29 6.32 -7.79
CA HIS A 149 -5.64 6.29 -7.21
C HIS A 149 -5.67 5.94 -5.71
N GLY A 150 -4.52 6.05 -5.05
CA GLY A 150 -4.30 5.69 -3.64
C GLY A 150 -4.01 4.22 -3.42
N SER A 151 -3.81 3.84 -2.16
CA SER A 151 -3.65 2.45 -1.73
C SER A 151 -4.70 2.10 -0.69
N GLN A 152 -5.37 0.97 -0.87
CA GLN A 152 -6.31 0.44 0.11
C GLN A 152 -5.59 0.08 1.43
N LEU A 153 -4.27 -0.14 1.43
CA LEU A 153 -3.51 -0.28 2.68
C LEU A 153 -3.48 1.01 3.51
N ALA A 154 -3.51 2.17 2.85
CA ALA A 154 -3.67 3.44 3.57
C ALA A 154 -5.08 3.53 4.20
N ASP A 155 -6.12 3.05 3.51
CA ASP A 155 -7.47 2.97 4.09
C ASP A 155 -7.52 2.01 5.29
N LEU A 156 -6.86 0.86 5.18
CA LEU A 156 -6.71 -0.12 6.26
C LEU A 156 -5.97 0.48 7.46
N ALA A 157 -4.87 1.21 7.23
CA ALA A 157 -4.07 1.87 8.25
C ALA A 157 -4.84 2.94 9.05
N TYR A 158 -5.95 3.47 8.54
CA TYR A 158 -6.84 4.40 9.26
C TYR A 158 -8.17 3.74 9.71
N SER A 159 -8.33 2.43 9.48
CA SER A 159 -9.54 1.69 9.80
C SER A 159 -9.71 1.39 11.28
N ASN A 160 -10.93 1.04 11.70
CA ASN A 160 -11.19 0.69 13.10
C ASN A 160 -10.46 -0.59 13.55
N TRP A 161 -10.20 -1.54 12.64
CA TRP A 161 -9.62 -2.84 13.00
C TRP A 161 -8.09 -2.90 12.93
N ALA A 162 -7.47 -2.08 12.07
CA ALA A 162 -6.02 -2.09 11.89
C ALA A 162 -5.35 -0.76 12.23
N GLY A 163 -6.11 0.33 12.43
CA GLY A 163 -5.51 1.65 12.61
C GLY A 163 -4.69 1.83 13.89
N TRP A 164 -4.99 1.06 14.94
CA TRP A 164 -4.19 1.03 16.16
C TRP A 164 -2.79 0.44 15.90
N LEU A 165 -2.68 -0.53 14.99
CA LEU A 165 -1.40 -1.15 14.62
C LEU A 165 -0.53 -0.14 13.84
N ALA A 166 -1.14 0.60 12.92
CA ALA A 166 -0.45 1.66 12.20
C ALA A 166 0.06 2.79 13.11
N ASP A 167 -0.68 3.12 14.19
CA ASP A 167 -0.23 4.09 15.20
C ASP A 167 1.03 3.62 15.93
N ILE A 168 1.06 2.36 16.36
CA ILE A 168 2.21 1.77 17.06
C ILE A 168 3.43 1.68 16.14
N LEU A 169 3.22 1.39 14.85
CA LEU A 169 4.28 1.28 13.86
C LEU A 169 4.74 2.64 13.30
N GLY A 170 4.19 3.76 13.80
CA GLY A 170 4.56 5.10 13.36
C GLY A 170 4.25 5.37 11.88
N GLN A 171 3.31 4.63 11.29
CA GLN A 171 3.01 4.71 9.85
C GLN A 171 1.97 5.80 9.52
N LYS A 172 1.31 6.39 10.52
CA LYS A 172 0.38 7.51 10.28
C LYS A 172 1.14 8.83 10.21
N ASN A 173 1.30 9.33 9.01
CA ASN A 173 1.86 10.64 8.70
C ASN A 173 1.06 11.30 7.55
N ASP A 174 1.42 12.54 7.20
CA ASP A 174 0.72 13.31 6.17
C ASP A 174 0.77 12.60 4.80
N ALA A 175 1.88 11.91 4.51
CA ALA A 175 2.03 11.11 3.31
C ALA A 175 1.03 9.94 3.26
N VAL A 176 1.00 9.04 4.24
CA VAL A 176 0.05 7.90 4.26
C VAL A 176 -1.39 8.39 4.36
N TYR A 177 -1.65 9.48 5.08
CA TYR A 177 -2.97 10.11 5.14
C TYR A 177 -3.45 10.50 3.73
N SER A 178 -2.60 11.14 2.94
CA SER A 178 -2.93 11.57 1.57
C SER A 178 -3.12 10.40 0.60
N LEU A 179 -2.49 9.24 0.86
CA LEU A 179 -2.58 8.04 0.00
C LEU A 179 -3.89 7.25 0.16
N GLN A 180 -4.75 7.61 1.11
CA GLN A 180 -6.10 7.02 1.23
C GLN A 180 -6.90 7.25 -0.06
N THR A 181 -7.64 6.23 -0.50
CA THR A 181 -8.26 6.22 -1.83
C THR A 181 -9.28 7.34 -2.03
N GLY A 182 -10.04 7.71 -0.99
CA GLY A 182 -10.95 8.86 -1.02
C GLY A 182 -10.21 10.21 -1.20
N PHE A 183 -9.05 10.38 -0.56
CA PHE A 183 -8.23 11.58 -0.75
C PHE A 183 -7.69 11.63 -2.18
N MET A 184 -7.14 10.50 -2.66
CA MET A 184 -6.62 10.41 -4.01
C MET A 184 -7.71 10.58 -5.08
N LYS A 185 -8.97 10.19 -4.80
CA LYS A 185 -10.09 10.50 -5.71
C LYS A 185 -10.33 11.99 -5.86
N SER A 186 -10.21 12.77 -4.77
CA SER A 186 -10.23 14.24 -4.82
C SER A 186 -9.03 14.81 -5.57
N PHE A 187 -7.83 14.27 -5.33
CA PHE A 187 -6.63 14.68 -6.04
C PHE A 187 -6.74 14.39 -7.55
N ARG A 188 -7.28 13.23 -7.94
CA ARG A 188 -7.57 12.90 -9.35
C ARG A 188 -8.59 13.84 -9.95
N ASP A 189 -9.67 14.15 -9.24
CA ASP A 189 -10.67 15.11 -9.74
C ASP A 189 -10.03 16.48 -10.06
N GLN A 190 -9.14 16.96 -9.20
CA GLN A 190 -8.43 18.23 -9.43
C GLN A 190 -7.35 18.11 -10.52
N THR A 191 -6.58 17.02 -10.51
CA THR A 191 -5.42 16.82 -11.39
C THR A 191 -5.84 16.47 -12.82
N ASP A 192 -6.84 15.60 -12.96
CA ASP A 192 -7.29 15.08 -14.25
C ASP A 192 -8.05 16.16 -15.06
N ASN A 193 -8.61 17.16 -14.37
CA ASN A 193 -9.25 18.33 -14.97
C ASN A 193 -8.31 19.55 -15.12
N HIS A 194 -7.05 19.45 -14.68
CA HIS A 194 -6.14 20.59 -14.69
C HIS A 194 -5.61 20.88 -16.12
N PRO A 195 -5.50 22.16 -16.54
CA PRO A 195 -5.00 22.53 -17.89
C PRO A 195 -3.59 22.01 -18.20
N ASN A 196 -2.76 21.80 -17.18
CA ASN A 196 -1.39 21.30 -17.34
C ASN A 196 -1.29 19.77 -17.46
N ARG A 197 -2.37 19.01 -17.27
CA ARG A 197 -2.35 17.54 -17.23
C ARG A 197 -1.65 16.91 -18.43
N LEU A 198 -1.91 17.44 -19.64
CA LEU A 198 -1.37 16.92 -20.90
C LEU A 198 -0.05 17.59 -21.33
N LYS A 199 0.53 18.48 -20.52
CA LYS A 199 1.77 19.19 -20.88
C LYS A 199 3.02 18.31 -20.82
N THR A 200 2.93 17.17 -20.13
CA THR A 200 4.00 16.17 -20.02
C THR A 200 3.43 14.78 -20.25
N LYS A 201 4.18 13.93 -20.96
CA LYS A 201 3.80 12.53 -21.19
C LYS A 201 4.12 11.68 -19.95
N TYR A 202 3.23 10.77 -19.61
CA TYR A 202 3.38 9.83 -18.50
C TYR A 202 3.43 8.39 -19.01
N PHE A 203 4.29 7.59 -18.39
CA PHE A 203 4.42 6.16 -18.61
C PHE A 203 4.32 5.45 -17.26
N THR A 204 3.49 4.42 -17.15
CA THR A 204 3.32 3.69 -15.88
C THR A 204 3.79 2.26 -15.99
N LEU A 205 4.49 1.79 -14.97
CA LEU A 205 4.78 0.38 -14.72
C LEU A 205 4.04 -0.05 -13.46
N ALA A 206 3.44 -1.24 -13.52
CA ALA A 206 2.79 -1.89 -12.39
C ALA A 206 3.37 -3.29 -12.18
N GLY A 207 3.37 -3.73 -10.92
CA GLY A 207 3.72 -5.09 -10.52
C GLY A 207 2.47 -5.91 -10.17
N ASN A 208 2.53 -7.22 -10.38
CA ASN A 208 1.47 -8.16 -9.97
C ASN A 208 1.96 -9.32 -9.11
N LYS A 209 3.13 -9.18 -8.48
CA LYS A 209 3.68 -10.19 -7.58
C LYS A 209 3.70 -9.63 -6.17
N ILE A 210 3.19 -10.40 -5.21
CA ILE A 210 3.30 -10.04 -3.79
C ILE A 210 4.65 -10.52 -3.22
N GLY A 211 5.07 -9.92 -2.10
CA GLY A 211 6.30 -10.32 -1.40
C GLY A 211 6.28 -11.75 -0.86
N GLY A 212 7.46 -12.24 -0.46
CA GLY A 212 7.62 -13.58 0.12
C GLY A 212 6.90 -13.73 1.48
N PHE A 213 6.50 -14.97 1.82
CA PHE A 213 5.76 -15.29 3.05
C PHE A 213 6.40 -14.67 4.30
N GLY A 214 5.62 -13.91 5.07
CA GLY A 214 6.08 -13.22 6.29
C GLY A 214 6.65 -11.81 6.07
N SER A 215 6.86 -11.36 4.83
CA SER A 215 7.25 -9.97 4.53
C SER A 215 6.07 -9.01 4.65
N ALA A 216 6.33 -7.70 4.79
CA ALA A 216 5.28 -6.69 4.81
C ALA A 216 4.43 -6.70 3.52
N LEU A 217 5.08 -6.88 2.36
CA LEU A 217 4.42 -6.96 1.06
C LEU A 217 3.59 -8.23 0.87
N PHE A 218 3.88 -9.32 1.59
CA PHE A 218 3.00 -10.48 1.62
C PHE A 218 1.67 -10.15 2.29
N PHE A 219 1.69 -9.52 3.47
CA PHE A 219 0.45 -9.16 4.18
C PHE A 219 -0.35 -8.09 3.46
N GLY A 220 0.37 -7.08 2.96
CA GLY A 220 -0.23 -6.05 2.13
C GLY A 220 -0.90 -6.70 0.92
N GLY A 221 -0.20 -7.60 0.25
CA GLY A 221 -0.74 -8.33 -0.90
C GLY A 221 -1.92 -9.24 -0.60
N VAL A 222 -1.90 -9.96 0.53
CA VAL A 222 -3.05 -10.77 1.00
C VAL A 222 -4.30 -9.92 1.15
N TYR A 223 -4.18 -8.74 1.77
CA TYR A 223 -5.29 -7.81 1.88
C TYR A 223 -5.69 -7.25 0.50
N LEU A 224 -4.72 -6.89 -0.33
CA LEU A 224 -4.95 -6.25 -1.63
C LEU A 224 -5.51 -7.18 -2.70
N ASN A 225 -5.31 -8.50 -2.60
CA ASN A 225 -5.85 -9.50 -3.52
C ASN A 225 -7.37 -9.40 -3.69
N MET A 226 -8.05 -8.81 -2.70
CA MET A 226 -9.49 -8.58 -2.72
C MET A 226 -9.92 -7.48 -3.72
N PHE A 227 -8.97 -6.64 -4.14
CA PHE A 227 -9.16 -5.49 -5.04
C PHE A 227 -8.51 -5.70 -6.42
N GLY A 228 -7.90 -6.87 -6.68
CA GLY A 228 -7.23 -7.21 -7.94
C GLY A 228 -5.75 -7.59 -7.80
N GLU A 229 -5.11 -7.80 -8.94
CA GLU A 229 -3.65 -8.00 -9.01
C GLU A 229 -2.92 -6.82 -8.36
N ASN A 230 -1.82 -7.10 -7.66
CA ASN A 230 -1.11 -6.10 -6.87
C ASN A 230 0.34 -6.51 -6.64
N ASP A 231 1.16 -5.52 -6.28
CA ASP A 231 2.60 -5.68 -5.99
C ASP A 231 2.89 -5.86 -4.49
N GLY A 232 1.87 -6.10 -3.67
CA GLY A 232 1.96 -6.15 -2.22
C GLY A 232 1.73 -4.81 -1.51
N ALA A 233 1.72 -3.67 -2.22
CA ALA A 233 1.44 -2.35 -1.65
C ALA A 233 0.40 -1.54 -2.44
N VAL A 234 0.35 -1.72 -3.75
CA VAL A 234 -0.51 -1.00 -4.69
C VAL A 234 -1.14 -2.01 -5.65
N THR A 235 -2.44 -1.86 -5.90
CA THR A 235 -3.12 -2.65 -6.93
C THR A 235 -2.68 -2.19 -8.32
N GLU A 236 -2.62 -3.11 -9.27
CA GLU A 236 -2.28 -2.81 -10.67
C GLU A 236 -3.13 -1.65 -11.19
N LYS A 237 -4.46 -1.71 -11.00
CA LYS A 237 -5.42 -0.68 -11.38
C LYS A 237 -5.05 0.69 -10.81
N ASN A 238 -4.74 0.77 -9.51
CA ASN A 238 -4.39 2.04 -8.88
C ASN A 238 -3.00 2.54 -9.28
N ALA A 239 -2.16 1.68 -9.87
CA ALA A 239 -0.87 2.03 -10.46
C ALA A 239 -0.96 2.54 -11.90
N ARG A 240 -2.16 2.57 -12.50
CA ARG A 240 -2.37 3.06 -13.87
C ARG A 240 -2.93 4.48 -13.87
N LEU A 241 -2.73 5.17 -15.00
CA LEU A 241 -3.35 6.47 -15.30
C LEU A 241 -4.09 6.37 -16.64
N PRO A 242 -5.35 6.84 -16.73
CA PRO A 242 -6.12 6.78 -17.98
C PRO A 242 -5.49 7.56 -19.15
N TYR A 243 -4.67 8.58 -18.86
CA TYR A 243 -4.03 9.43 -19.86
C TYR A 243 -2.53 9.16 -20.05
N ALA A 244 -2.00 8.14 -19.39
CA ALA A 244 -0.62 7.71 -19.54
C ALA A 244 -0.54 6.54 -20.53
N THR A 245 0.64 6.32 -21.10
CA THR A 245 0.93 5.03 -21.71
C THR A 245 1.24 4.02 -20.61
N ASN A 246 0.33 3.07 -20.40
CA ASN A 246 0.49 2.03 -19.40
C ASN A 246 1.27 0.86 -20.03
N LEU A 247 2.51 0.62 -19.57
CA LEU A 247 3.32 -0.51 -20.02
C LEU A 247 2.78 -1.81 -19.41
N ASP A 248 3.04 -2.95 -20.06
CA ASP A 248 2.63 -4.26 -19.57
C ASP A 248 3.05 -4.50 -18.12
N THR A 249 2.15 -5.14 -17.36
CA THR A 249 2.38 -5.50 -15.97
C THR A 249 3.45 -6.57 -15.87
N GLY A 250 4.43 -6.37 -14.99
CA GLY A 250 5.50 -7.35 -14.75
C GLY A 250 5.36 -8.06 -13.41
N LYS A 251 6.06 -9.19 -13.28
CA LYS A 251 6.09 -10.01 -12.05
C LYS A 251 7.02 -9.43 -10.99
N TRP A 252 6.75 -8.20 -10.58
CA TRP A 252 7.48 -7.47 -9.53
C TRP A 252 6.57 -7.23 -8.33
N ASP A 253 7.15 -7.36 -7.15
CA ASP A 253 6.61 -6.76 -5.93
C ASP A 253 7.07 -5.31 -5.79
N HIS A 254 6.48 -4.59 -4.83
CA HIS A 254 6.72 -3.18 -4.66
C HIS A 254 8.20 -2.87 -4.40
N PHE A 255 8.96 -3.78 -3.78
CA PHE A 255 10.39 -3.57 -3.49
C PHE A 255 11.33 -4.00 -4.63
N SER A 256 10.86 -4.86 -5.53
CA SER A 256 11.62 -5.30 -6.71
C SER A 256 11.37 -4.43 -7.94
N ILE A 257 10.23 -3.74 -8.04
CA ILE A 257 9.92 -2.87 -9.20
C ILE A 257 10.89 -1.68 -9.33
N ILE A 258 11.52 -1.26 -8.23
CA ILE A 258 12.54 -0.19 -8.23
C ILE A 258 13.95 -0.70 -8.62
N LYS A 259 14.17 -2.02 -8.71
CA LYS A 259 15.51 -2.57 -8.95
C LYS A 259 15.91 -2.42 -10.42
N GLY A 260 17.07 -1.82 -10.65
CA GLY A 260 17.60 -1.47 -11.97
C GLY A 260 17.64 -2.65 -12.93
N ASN A 261 18.28 -3.75 -12.54
CA ASN A 261 18.38 -4.97 -13.34
C ASN A 261 17.04 -5.55 -13.78
N LEU A 262 15.95 -5.27 -13.06
CA LEU A 262 14.62 -5.80 -13.35
C LEU A 262 13.79 -4.88 -14.24
N THR A 263 13.79 -3.57 -13.99
CA THR A 263 12.86 -2.64 -14.66
C THR A 263 13.52 -1.64 -15.59
N PHE A 264 14.81 -1.31 -15.42
CA PHE A 264 15.49 -0.39 -16.33
C PHE A 264 15.42 -0.86 -17.80
N PRO A 265 15.69 -2.15 -18.15
CA PRO A 265 15.56 -2.62 -19.53
C PRO A 265 14.15 -2.46 -20.13
N VAL A 266 13.11 -2.44 -19.28
CA VAL A 266 11.71 -2.34 -19.70
C VAL A 266 11.38 -0.93 -20.18
N PHE A 267 11.82 0.09 -19.43
CA PHE A 267 11.52 1.49 -19.76
C PHE A 267 12.67 2.21 -20.49
N MET A 268 13.85 1.60 -20.61
CA MET A 268 14.99 2.16 -21.34
C MET A 268 14.64 2.66 -22.75
N PRO A 269 13.82 1.96 -23.57
CA PRO A 269 13.41 2.47 -24.87
C PRO A 269 12.69 3.83 -24.83
N LEU A 270 12.08 4.18 -23.68
CA LEU A 270 11.34 5.42 -23.46
C LEU A 270 12.22 6.60 -23.06
N LEU A 271 13.48 6.34 -22.74
CA LEU A 271 14.42 7.35 -22.24
C LEU A 271 15.06 8.22 -23.34
N THR A 272 14.69 8.01 -24.60
CA THR A 272 15.14 8.85 -25.72
C THR A 272 14.04 9.79 -26.19
N ILE A 273 14.43 10.93 -26.78
CA ILE A 273 13.47 11.96 -27.24
C ILE A 273 12.48 11.40 -28.27
N GLN A 274 12.88 10.43 -29.10
CA GLN A 274 12.07 9.88 -30.20
C GLN A 274 11.10 8.74 -29.81
N ALA A 275 11.07 8.33 -28.54
CA ALA A 275 10.30 7.15 -28.16
C ALA A 275 8.77 7.34 -28.27
N ASN A 276 8.11 6.34 -28.87
CA ASN A 276 6.66 6.14 -28.84
C ASN A 276 6.40 4.74 -28.28
N ALA A 277 5.36 4.60 -27.46
CA ALA A 277 4.96 3.33 -26.86
C ALA A 277 3.53 2.96 -27.30
N ASN A 278 3.28 1.67 -27.43
CA ASN A 278 1.96 1.13 -27.68
C ASN A 278 1.19 1.01 -26.37
N GLU A 279 -0.11 1.32 -26.42
CA GLU A 279 -1.01 1.28 -25.28
C GLU A 279 -1.58 -0.14 -25.07
N THR A 280 -1.60 -0.61 -23.82
CA THR A 280 -2.32 -1.82 -23.44
C THR A 280 -3.48 -1.48 -22.51
N ALA A 281 -4.62 -2.15 -22.73
CA ALA A 281 -5.85 -1.97 -21.97
C ALA A 281 -5.83 -2.78 -20.66
N ALA A 282 -6.55 -2.26 -19.66
CA ALA A 282 -6.63 -2.81 -18.30
C ALA A 282 -7.30 -4.20 -18.22
N THR A 283 -6.82 -5.00 -17.26
CA THR A 283 -7.29 -6.34 -16.90
C THR A 283 -8.53 -6.32 -16.00
N LYS A 284 -9.29 -7.43 -15.99
CA LYS A 284 -10.55 -7.60 -15.25
C LYS A 284 -10.33 -7.77 -13.74
N GLU A 285 -11.23 -7.17 -12.95
CA GLU A 285 -11.27 -7.29 -11.49
C GLU A 285 -11.59 -8.72 -11.01
N ASN A 286 -10.80 -9.20 -10.04
CA ASN A 286 -11.20 -10.30 -9.16
C ASN A 286 -11.61 -9.70 -7.82
N LEU A 287 -12.92 -9.55 -7.61
CA LEU A 287 -13.48 -9.09 -6.34
C LEU A 287 -13.42 -10.24 -5.33
N SER A 288 -12.84 -9.99 -4.15
CA SER A 288 -13.05 -10.81 -2.95
C SER A 288 -13.42 -9.89 -1.80
N TYR A 289 -14.16 -10.40 -0.82
CA TYR A 289 -14.41 -9.69 0.43
C TYR A 289 -13.86 -10.53 1.59
N PRO A 290 -12.98 -9.98 2.45
CA PRO A 290 -12.44 -10.70 3.59
C PRO A 290 -13.31 -10.56 4.82
N PHE A 291 -12.94 -11.26 5.88
CA PHE A 291 -13.37 -10.99 7.24
C PHE A 291 -12.15 -10.48 8.02
N ILE A 292 -12.27 -9.33 8.68
CA ILE A 292 -11.13 -8.67 9.36
C ILE A 292 -11.50 -8.34 10.80
N ARG A 293 -10.63 -8.70 11.74
CA ARG A 293 -10.70 -8.32 13.15
C ARG A 293 -9.33 -7.90 13.63
N GLY A 294 -9.27 -7.01 14.60
CA GLY A 294 -8.01 -6.67 15.23
C GLY A 294 -8.19 -5.93 16.54
N GLY A 295 -7.08 -5.73 17.22
CA GLY A 295 -7.04 -4.99 18.48
C GLY A 295 -6.05 -5.60 19.45
N GLU A 296 -6.20 -5.23 20.70
CA GLU A 296 -5.39 -5.74 21.79
C GLU A 296 -6.14 -6.81 22.57
N ASN A 297 -5.40 -7.79 23.08
CA ASN A 297 -5.88 -8.89 23.89
C ASN A 297 -4.96 -9.13 25.08
N HIS A 298 -5.52 -9.63 26.17
CA HIS A 298 -4.78 -10.17 27.31
C HIS A 298 -5.50 -11.43 27.79
N GLY A 299 -4.86 -12.60 27.67
CA GLY A 299 -5.51 -13.89 27.93
C GLY A 299 -6.10 -14.53 26.67
N LEU A 300 -7.32 -15.07 26.78
CA LEU A 300 -8.02 -15.75 25.70
C LEU A 300 -8.79 -14.78 24.82
N ARG A 301 -8.53 -14.81 23.52
CA ARG A 301 -9.34 -14.17 22.48
C ARG A 301 -9.96 -15.22 21.60
N GLU A 302 -11.27 -15.12 21.37
CA GLU A 302 -11.99 -15.94 20.39
C GLU A 302 -12.63 -15.04 19.34
N GLU A 303 -12.56 -15.46 18.09
CA GLU A 303 -13.24 -14.84 16.95
C GLU A 303 -13.99 -15.91 16.16
N GLU A 304 -15.15 -15.56 15.61
CA GLU A 304 -15.96 -16.44 14.78
C GLU A 304 -16.16 -15.86 13.39
N PHE A 305 -16.00 -16.70 12.37
CA PHE A 305 -16.26 -16.33 10.98
C PHE A 305 -17.10 -17.40 10.28
N ALA A 306 -17.93 -16.98 9.33
CA ALA A 306 -18.84 -17.86 8.62
C ALA A 306 -18.28 -18.19 7.23
N VAL A 307 -18.33 -19.48 6.90
CA VAL A 307 -17.99 -20.00 5.57
C VAL A 307 -19.28 -20.49 4.92
N GLU A 308 -19.67 -19.86 3.82
CA GLU A 308 -20.82 -20.29 3.04
C GLU A 308 -20.53 -21.54 2.19
N LYS A 309 -21.58 -22.17 1.68
CA LYS A 309 -21.45 -23.31 0.77
C LYS A 309 -20.82 -22.88 -0.56
N GLY A 310 -19.91 -23.71 -1.08
CA GLY A 310 -19.30 -23.51 -2.40
C GLY A 310 -18.02 -22.66 -2.38
N VAL A 311 -17.55 -22.23 -1.21
CA VAL A 311 -16.20 -21.67 -1.06
C VAL A 311 -15.17 -22.72 -1.46
N LYS A 312 -14.29 -22.36 -2.40
CA LYS A 312 -13.25 -23.28 -2.91
C LYS A 312 -12.04 -23.34 -2.00
N GLU A 313 -11.70 -22.19 -1.40
CA GLU A 313 -10.59 -22.08 -0.45
C GLU A 313 -10.85 -20.92 0.51
N ILE A 314 -10.47 -21.10 1.78
CA ILE A 314 -10.22 -19.99 2.70
C ILE A 314 -8.74 -19.92 3.02
N THR A 315 -8.22 -18.70 3.16
CA THR A 315 -6.91 -18.47 3.76
C THR A 315 -7.09 -17.66 5.04
N VAL A 316 -6.54 -18.18 6.13
CA VAL A 316 -6.61 -17.61 7.47
C VAL A 316 -5.22 -17.08 7.83
N HIS A 317 -5.14 -15.82 8.25
CA HIS A 317 -3.92 -15.19 8.74
C HIS A 317 -4.15 -14.58 10.12
N TRP A 318 -3.31 -14.93 11.08
CA TRP A 318 -3.22 -14.30 12.39
C TRP A 318 -1.84 -13.69 12.56
N LEU A 319 -1.78 -12.37 12.44
CA LEU A 319 -0.58 -11.57 12.69
C LEU A 319 -0.59 -11.11 14.15
N SER A 320 0.50 -11.33 14.89
CA SER A 320 0.63 -10.81 16.24
C SER A 320 2.08 -10.54 16.67
N ASN A 321 2.26 -9.85 17.79
CA ASN A 321 3.57 -9.55 18.37
C ASN A 321 4.16 -10.71 19.22
N HIS A 322 3.59 -11.91 19.11
CA HIS A 322 4.06 -13.10 19.83
C HIS A 322 4.06 -14.29 18.88
N SER A 323 4.96 -15.24 19.07
CA SER A 323 4.93 -16.55 18.37
C SER A 323 3.72 -17.42 18.75
N SER A 324 2.78 -16.83 19.49
CA SER A 324 1.58 -17.34 20.16
C SER A 324 1.47 -18.87 20.14
N GLY A 325 2.10 -19.51 21.13
CA GLY A 325 1.77 -20.89 21.45
C GLY A 325 0.28 -20.98 21.76
N ASN A 326 -0.46 -21.73 20.94
CA ASN A 326 -1.88 -22.08 21.04
C ASN A 326 -2.89 -21.26 20.21
N ILE A 327 -2.55 -20.83 18.99
CA ILE A 327 -3.61 -20.55 18.02
C ILE A 327 -4.35 -21.85 17.69
N LYS A 328 -5.67 -21.83 17.88
CA LYS A 328 -6.54 -22.98 17.60
C LYS A 328 -7.66 -22.57 16.68
N LEU A 329 -7.62 -23.07 15.45
CA LEU A 329 -8.74 -22.98 14.52
C LEU A 329 -9.60 -24.24 14.61
N THR A 330 -10.91 -24.08 14.66
CA THR A 330 -11.87 -25.18 14.82
C THR A 330 -12.95 -25.09 13.74
N ASP A 331 -13.20 -26.21 13.07
CA ASP A 331 -14.23 -26.31 12.04
C ASP A 331 -15.66 -26.28 12.63
N PRO A 332 -16.70 -26.15 11.81
CA PRO A 332 -18.09 -26.11 12.26
C PRO A 332 -18.58 -27.38 12.98
N ARG A 333 -17.83 -28.48 12.90
CA ARG A 333 -18.12 -29.75 13.58
C ARG A 333 -17.33 -29.91 14.89
N GLY A 334 -16.57 -28.89 15.29
CA GLY A 334 -15.74 -28.92 16.49
C GLY A 334 -14.37 -29.58 16.29
N LYS A 335 -13.97 -29.92 15.05
CA LYS A 335 -12.67 -30.54 14.77
C LYS A 335 -11.59 -29.46 14.72
N PRO A 336 -10.51 -29.57 15.51
CA PRO A 336 -9.39 -28.62 15.44
C PRO A 336 -8.59 -28.82 14.14
N PHE A 337 -8.22 -27.70 13.52
CA PHE A 337 -7.25 -27.62 12.44
C PHE A 337 -5.86 -27.35 13.03
N LYS A 338 -4.84 -28.09 12.56
CA LYS A 338 -3.49 -28.08 13.16
C LYS A 338 -2.39 -27.58 12.21
N ASP A 339 -2.67 -27.49 10.91
CA ASP A 339 -1.62 -27.29 9.90
C ASP A 339 -1.39 -25.80 9.61
N PHE A 340 -0.89 -25.08 10.61
CA PHE A 340 -0.48 -23.68 10.46
C PHE A 340 0.98 -23.58 9.99
N SER A 341 1.21 -22.76 8.97
CA SER A 341 2.53 -22.24 8.65
C SER A 341 2.84 -21.04 9.54
N ILE A 342 4.06 -20.98 10.08
CA ILE A 342 4.49 -19.91 10.98
C ILE A 342 5.71 -19.22 10.38
N ALA A 343 5.70 -17.89 10.35
CA ALA A 343 6.88 -17.09 10.01
C ALA A 343 7.07 -15.95 11.00
N LYS A 344 8.33 -15.60 11.25
CA LYS A 344 8.67 -14.30 11.83
C LYS A 344 8.43 -13.24 10.77
N THR A 345 7.90 -12.11 11.19
CA THR A 345 7.65 -10.99 10.29
C THR A 345 8.91 -10.16 10.12
N ALA A 346 9.04 -9.55 8.94
CA ALA A 346 10.16 -8.68 8.56
C ALA A 346 9.70 -7.22 8.38
N ASP A 347 10.64 -6.36 8.03
CA ASP A 347 10.41 -4.96 7.65
C ASP A 347 9.69 -4.16 8.75
N VAL A 348 8.65 -3.39 8.39
CA VAL A 348 7.82 -2.60 9.31
C VAL A 348 7.10 -3.46 10.36
N PHE A 349 7.09 -4.78 10.24
CA PHE A 349 6.53 -5.70 11.22
C PHE A 349 7.60 -6.49 11.97
N GLU A 350 8.90 -6.16 11.87
CA GLU A 350 9.97 -6.91 12.53
C GLU A 350 9.67 -7.19 14.03
N GLY A 351 9.93 -8.43 14.46
CA GLY A 351 9.69 -8.89 15.83
C GLY A 351 8.31 -9.48 16.09
N GLY A 352 7.40 -9.39 15.11
CA GLY A 352 6.13 -10.10 15.10
C GLY A 352 6.19 -11.52 14.51
N PHE A 353 5.02 -12.15 14.47
CA PHE A 353 4.82 -13.50 13.94
C PHE A 353 3.49 -13.58 13.19
N VAL A 354 3.47 -14.40 12.15
CA VAL A 354 2.24 -14.77 11.45
C VAL A 354 2.01 -16.26 11.55
N HIS A 355 0.76 -16.61 11.79
CA HIS A 355 0.24 -17.96 11.58
C HIS A 355 -0.71 -17.94 10.40
N SER A 356 -0.45 -18.80 9.41
CA SER A 356 -1.26 -18.88 8.20
C SER A 356 -1.73 -20.30 7.92
N ALA A 357 -2.97 -20.44 7.44
CA ALA A 357 -3.53 -21.71 7.01
C ALA A 357 -4.35 -21.51 5.73
N ALA A 358 -4.11 -22.34 4.72
CA ALA A 358 -4.95 -22.43 3.54
C ALA A 358 -5.77 -23.72 3.61
N ILE A 359 -7.09 -23.61 3.49
CA ILE A 359 -8.02 -24.73 3.66
C ILE A 359 -8.85 -24.84 2.40
N LYS A 360 -8.57 -25.87 1.61
CA LYS A 360 -9.32 -26.21 0.39
C LYS A 360 -10.63 -26.90 0.74
N ASN A 361 -11.68 -26.54 0.00
CA ASN A 361 -13.04 -27.06 0.18
C ASN A 361 -13.48 -27.06 1.67
N PRO A 362 -13.42 -25.90 2.36
CA PRO A 362 -13.74 -25.82 3.78
C PRO A 362 -15.21 -26.22 4.04
N ALA A 363 -15.46 -26.82 5.20
CA ALA A 363 -16.82 -27.11 5.64
C ALA A 363 -17.62 -25.81 5.81
N ALA A 364 -18.83 -25.77 5.26
CA ALA A 364 -19.74 -24.66 5.45
C ALA A 364 -20.23 -24.58 6.91
N GLY A 365 -20.37 -23.37 7.44
CA GLY A 365 -20.81 -23.10 8.80
C GLY A 365 -19.90 -22.12 9.53
N THR A 366 -20.05 -22.07 10.86
CA THR A 366 -19.28 -21.16 11.73
C THR A 366 -17.96 -21.80 12.13
N TRP A 367 -16.86 -21.18 11.73
CA TRP A 367 -15.51 -21.51 12.17
C TRP A 367 -15.13 -20.63 13.37
N LYS A 368 -14.31 -21.18 14.25
CA LYS A 368 -13.81 -20.46 15.44
C LYS A 368 -12.30 -20.45 15.47
N ILE A 369 -11.70 -19.30 15.69
CA ILE A 369 -10.26 -19.17 15.97
C ILE A 369 -10.07 -18.63 17.38
N ALA A 370 -9.17 -19.24 18.14
CA ALA A 370 -8.79 -18.81 19.46
C ALA A 370 -7.28 -18.53 19.53
N SER A 371 -6.90 -17.44 20.18
CA SER A 371 -5.53 -17.14 20.61
C SER A 371 -5.49 -17.04 22.12
N SER A 372 -4.49 -17.64 22.75
CA SER A 372 -4.30 -17.60 24.20
C SER A 372 -2.89 -17.17 24.53
N VAL A 373 -2.75 -15.98 25.11
CA VAL A 373 -1.46 -15.36 25.43
C VAL A 373 -1.38 -15.00 26.91
N LYS A 374 -0.19 -15.19 27.50
CA LYS A 374 0.09 -14.80 28.90
C LYS A 374 0.39 -13.32 29.07
N GLN A 375 0.79 -12.65 27.98
CA GLN A 375 1.13 -11.24 27.95
C GLN A 375 0.17 -10.50 27.02
N LYS A 376 0.23 -9.17 27.02
CA LYS A 376 -0.54 -8.34 26.10
C LYS A 376 -0.18 -8.68 24.65
N GLU A 377 -1.18 -9.12 23.88
CA GLU A 377 -1.08 -9.40 22.45
C GLU A 377 -1.76 -8.29 21.66
N ALA A 378 -1.09 -7.86 20.62
CA ALA A 378 -1.58 -6.99 19.57
C ALA A 378 -1.79 -7.87 18.34
N PHE A 379 -3.01 -7.93 17.78
CA PHE A 379 -3.32 -8.87 16.69
C PHE A 379 -4.13 -8.27 15.55
N LEU A 380 -3.88 -8.78 14.34
CA LEU A 380 -4.70 -8.58 13.16
C LEU A 380 -5.06 -9.96 12.57
N PHE A 381 -6.36 -10.25 12.53
CA PHE A 381 -6.93 -11.48 12.01
C PHE A 381 -7.63 -11.20 10.68
N ILE A 382 -7.22 -11.91 9.62
CA ILE A 382 -7.78 -11.77 8.27
C ILE A 382 -8.17 -13.17 7.76
N VAL A 383 -9.37 -13.29 7.22
CA VAL A 383 -9.80 -14.45 6.44
C VAL A 383 -10.17 -13.99 5.03
N THR A 384 -9.55 -14.59 4.01
CA THR A 384 -9.91 -14.40 2.60
C THR A 384 -10.69 -15.60 2.09
N PHE A 385 -11.52 -15.38 1.07
CA PHE A 385 -12.44 -16.40 0.54
C PHE A 385 -12.36 -16.41 -0.99
N ASP A 386 -12.06 -17.56 -1.59
CA ASP A 386 -12.40 -17.86 -2.98
C ASP A 386 -13.88 -18.27 -3.01
N SER A 387 -14.74 -17.25 -3.17
CA SER A 387 -16.17 -17.33 -2.90
C SER A 387 -17.01 -17.01 -4.14
N PRO A 388 -18.08 -17.77 -4.40
CA PRO A 388 -19.06 -17.42 -5.43
C PRO A 388 -19.97 -16.24 -5.03
N LEU A 389 -19.91 -15.76 -3.78
CA LEU A 389 -20.78 -14.67 -3.30
C LEU A 389 -20.27 -13.27 -3.58
N ASN A 390 -19.02 -13.12 -4.04
CA ASN A 390 -18.40 -11.80 -4.18
C ASN A 390 -19.28 -10.84 -5.00
N GLN A 391 -19.83 -11.29 -6.13
CA GLN A 391 -20.76 -10.45 -6.90
C GLN A 391 -22.07 -10.15 -6.16
N GLN A 392 -22.66 -11.11 -5.45
CA GLN A 392 -23.92 -10.88 -4.73
C GLN A 392 -23.75 -9.92 -3.55
N ILE A 393 -22.58 -9.95 -2.90
CA ILE A 393 -22.19 -8.99 -1.86
C ILE A 393 -22.02 -7.60 -2.47
N LYS A 394 -21.31 -7.47 -3.61
CA LYS A 394 -21.22 -6.20 -4.35
C LYS A 394 -22.62 -5.62 -4.58
N ASN A 395 -23.49 -6.41 -5.20
CA ASN A 395 -24.86 -6.01 -5.52
C ASN A 395 -25.66 -5.58 -4.28
N ALA A 396 -25.57 -6.33 -3.16
CA ALA A 396 -26.29 -6.01 -1.94
C ALA A 396 -25.85 -4.67 -1.32
N VAL A 397 -24.57 -4.30 -1.46
CA VAL A 397 -24.05 -3.03 -0.94
C VAL A 397 -24.28 -1.87 -1.92
N THR A 398 -24.30 -2.13 -3.23
CA THR A 398 -24.59 -1.12 -4.28
C THR A 398 -26.09 -0.88 -4.53
N ARG A 399 -26.97 -1.62 -3.85
CA ARG A 399 -28.43 -1.59 -4.04
C ARG A 399 -28.88 -2.14 -5.41
N GLU A 400 -28.09 -3.02 -5.98
CA GLU A 400 -28.49 -3.84 -7.13
C GLU A 400 -29.19 -5.12 -6.67
N SER A 401 -29.80 -5.84 -7.62
CA SER A 401 -30.48 -7.10 -7.33
C SER A 401 -29.50 -8.13 -6.74
N SER A 402 -29.84 -8.66 -5.56
CA SER A 402 -29.05 -9.66 -4.85
C SER A 402 -29.96 -10.72 -4.23
N ASN A 403 -29.52 -11.99 -4.26
CA ASN A 403 -30.25 -13.12 -3.69
C ASN A 403 -29.90 -13.36 -2.20
N LEU A 404 -29.17 -12.42 -1.57
CA LEU A 404 -28.82 -12.51 -0.16
C LEU A 404 -30.00 -12.08 0.72
N ALA A 405 -30.28 -12.86 1.76
CA ALA A 405 -31.36 -12.61 2.70
C ALA A 405 -30.83 -12.07 4.03
N ASN A 406 -31.63 -11.23 4.69
CA ASN A 406 -31.35 -10.70 6.03
C ASN A 406 -29.98 -10.04 6.17
N VAL A 407 -29.51 -9.36 5.13
CA VAL A 407 -28.22 -8.66 5.13
C VAL A 407 -28.28 -7.50 6.13
N LYS A 408 -27.52 -7.64 7.22
CA LYS A 408 -27.33 -6.64 8.26
C LYS A 408 -25.90 -6.11 8.20
N ALA A 409 -25.74 -4.83 8.44
CA ALA A 409 -24.45 -4.19 8.58
C ALA A 409 -24.29 -3.63 9.99
N SER A 410 -23.08 -3.63 10.53
CA SER A 410 -22.68 -2.71 11.61
C SER A 410 -21.67 -1.74 11.03
N VAL A 411 -21.79 -0.46 11.34
CA VAL A 411 -20.91 0.56 10.75
C VAL A 411 -20.17 1.29 11.83
N ARG A 412 -18.85 1.38 11.67
CA ARG A 412 -17.97 2.25 12.46
C ARG A 412 -17.35 3.27 11.52
N SER A 413 -17.42 4.53 11.89
CA SER A 413 -16.81 5.62 11.14
C SER A 413 -15.90 6.42 12.05
N ILE A 414 -14.70 6.72 11.57
CA ILE A 414 -13.75 7.60 12.23
C ILE A 414 -13.44 8.74 11.27
N ARG A 415 -13.68 9.98 11.72
CA ARG A 415 -13.35 11.19 10.98
C ARG A 415 -11.99 11.70 11.44
N TYR A 416 -11.14 12.05 10.47
CA TYR A 416 -9.81 12.59 10.66
C TYR A 416 -9.71 13.96 10.00
N GLU A 417 -9.24 14.95 10.75
CA GLU A 417 -8.85 16.27 10.27
C GLU A 417 -7.33 16.37 10.33
N ASN A 418 -6.67 16.61 9.18
CA ASN A 418 -5.21 16.76 9.09
C ASN A 418 -4.46 15.63 9.82
N GLY A 419 -4.81 14.38 9.49
CA GLY A 419 -4.23 13.17 10.11
C GLY A 419 -4.69 12.85 11.53
N LYS A 420 -5.36 13.77 12.24
CA LYS A 420 -5.77 13.60 13.64
C LYS A 420 -7.22 13.16 13.76
N GLN A 421 -7.49 12.20 14.63
CA GLN A 421 -8.85 11.74 14.88
C GLN A 421 -9.68 12.86 15.52
N ALA A 422 -10.77 13.23 14.87
CA ALA A 422 -11.67 14.31 15.29
C ALA A 422 -13.04 13.80 15.76
N GLU A 423 -13.55 12.71 15.19
CA GLU A 423 -14.87 12.16 15.56
C GLU A 423 -14.90 10.64 15.39
N LYS A 424 -15.60 9.93 16.28
CA LYS A 424 -15.86 8.48 16.15
C LYS A 424 -17.35 8.21 16.32
N LYS A 425 -17.94 7.48 15.37
CA LYS A 425 -19.35 7.10 15.36
C LYS A 425 -19.48 5.59 15.16
N SER A 426 -20.42 4.96 15.87
CA SER A 426 -20.74 3.55 15.72
C SER A 426 -22.26 3.39 15.60
N LEU A 427 -22.69 2.55 14.67
CA LEU A 427 -24.09 2.24 14.40
C LEU A 427 -24.34 0.75 14.64
N LYS A 428 -25.40 0.45 15.39
CA LYS A 428 -25.82 -0.91 15.72
C LYS A 428 -26.23 -1.70 14.47
N PRO A 429 -26.22 -3.04 14.53
CA PRO A 429 -26.66 -3.89 13.44
C PRO A 429 -28.06 -3.52 12.94
N ALA A 430 -28.20 -3.16 11.67
CA ALA A 430 -29.48 -2.90 11.01
C ALA A 430 -29.38 -3.28 9.53
N SER A 431 -30.49 -3.21 8.77
CA SER A 431 -30.44 -3.49 7.33
C SER A 431 -29.47 -2.52 6.64
N ILE A 432 -28.76 -3.02 5.64
CA ILE A 432 -27.73 -2.23 4.95
C ILE A 432 -28.30 -0.93 4.35
N ASN A 433 -29.52 -0.98 3.83
CA ASN A 433 -30.25 0.17 3.30
C ASN A 433 -30.53 1.24 4.37
N ALA A 434 -30.96 0.83 5.56
CA ALA A 434 -31.24 1.76 6.65
C ALA A 434 -29.97 2.46 7.14
N LEU A 435 -28.84 1.74 7.20
CA LEU A 435 -27.59 2.28 7.71
C LEU A 435 -26.90 3.24 6.75
N GLN A 436 -26.94 2.97 5.44
CA GLN A 436 -26.41 3.90 4.45
C GLN A 436 -27.10 5.27 4.53
N ASN A 437 -28.42 5.30 4.77
CA ASN A 437 -29.17 6.56 4.91
C ASN A 437 -28.87 7.28 6.24
N SER A 438 -28.36 6.58 7.25
CA SER A 438 -28.02 7.14 8.57
C SER A 438 -26.60 7.71 8.67
N LEU A 439 -25.75 7.43 7.68
CA LEU A 439 -24.39 7.94 7.59
C LEU A 439 -24.38 9.31 6.91
N SER A 440 -24.26 10.36 7.71
CA SER A 440 -24.13 11.72 7.22
C SER A 440 -22.66 12.17 7.25
N PHE A 441 -21.98 12.13 6.11
CA PHE A 441 -20.65 12.71 5.93
C PHE A 441 -20.78 14.19 5.56
N LYS A 442 -21.03 15.06 6.57
CA LYS A 442 -21.35 16.48 6.36
C LYS A 442 -20.18 17.44 6.63
N LYS A 443 -19.25 17.06 7.51
CA LYS A 443 -18.09 17.89 7.86
C LYS A 443 -16.93 17.55 6.93
N ALA A 444 -16.09 18.52 6.63
CA ALA A 444 -14.84 18.29 5.92
C ALA A 444 -13.94 17.26 6.65
N GLY A 445 -13.04 16.63 5.90
CA GLY A 445 -12.05 15.68 6.41
C GLY A 445 -12.17 14.28 5.81
N MET A 446 -11.25 13.41 6.23
CA MET A 446 -11.20 12.01 5.82
C MET A 446 -12.04 11.16 6.76
N TYR A 447 -12.95 10.36 6.22
CA TYR A 447 -13.73 9.39 6.96
C TYR A 447 -13.23 7.99 6.61
N SER A 448 -12.68 7.27 7.60
CA SER A 448 -12.52 5.83 7.50
C SER A 448 -13.82 5.16 7.93
N VAL A 449 -14.38 4.32 7.07
CA VAL A 449 -15.64 3.62 7.31
C VAL A 449 -15.40 2.11 7.27
N THR A 450 -15.62 1.46 8.40
CA THR A 450 -15.57 0.00 8.54
C THR A 450 -16.99 -0.54 8.64
N ILE A 451 -17.36 -1.41 7.71
CA ILE A 451 -18.68 -2.04 7.60
C ILE A 451 -18.51 -3.53 7.84
N ASP A 452 -19.05 -4.04 8.95
CA ASP A 452 -19.14 -5.47 9.20
C ASP A 452 -20.49 -5.98 8.71
N LEU A 453 -20.47 -6.79 7.66
CA LEU A 453 -21.64 -7.40 7.05
C LEU A 453 -21.88 -8.79 7.62
N SER A 454 -23.15 -9.12 7.79
CA SER A 454 -23.62 -10.47 8.11
C SER A 454 -24.94 -10.72 7.40
N GLY A 455 -25.20 -11.94 7.01
CA GLY A 455 -26.46 -12.29 6.36
C GLY A 455 -26.53 -13.78 6.07
N LYS A 456 -27.45 -14.13 5.18
CA LYS A 456 -27.63 -15.49 4.71
C LYS A 456 -27.69 -15.54 3.18
N THR A 457 -27.17 -16.62 2.63
CA THR A 457 -27.33 -16.98 1.21
C THR A 457 -28.76 -17.45 0.93
N ALA A 458 -29.08 -17.65 -0.36
CA ALA A 458 -30.36 -18.22 -0.79
C ALA A 458 -30.63 -19.62 -0.20
N ASP A 459 -29.59 -20.40 0.09
CA ASP A 459 -29.69 -21.71 0.75
C ASP A 459 -29.64 -21.63 2.29
N ASN A 460 -29.84 -20.44 2.86
CA ASN A 460 -29.87 -20.16 4.30
C ASN A 460 -28.53 -20.39 5.05
N SER A 461 -27.41 -20.54 4.32
CA SER A 461 -26.06 -20.58 4.89
C SER A 461 -25.63 -19.19 5.40
N PRO A 462 -25.04 -19.05 6.60
CA PRO A 462 -24.57 -17.77 7.09
C PRO A 462 -23.32 -17.32 6.33
N PHE A 463 -23.17 -16.00 6.18
CA PHE A 463 -21.91 -15.39 5.74
C PHE A 463 -21.63 -14.12 6.55
N ASN A 464 -20.36 -13.76 6.71
CA ASN A 464 -19.95 -12.48 7.25
C ASN A 464 -18.68 -11.96 6.58
N ARG A 465 -18.59 -10.64 6.43
CA ARG A 465 -17.49 -9.95 5.73
C ARG A 465 -17.21 -8.60 6.37
N THR A 466 -16.03 -8.05 6.11
CA THR A 466 -15.64 -6.70 6.51
C THR A 466 -15.25 -5.90 5.27
N ILE A 467 -15.88 -4.74 5.11
CA ILE A 467 -15.55 -3.77 4.07
C ILE A 467 -14.94 -2.55 4.75
N ILE A 468 -13.79 -2.12 4.25
CA ILE A 468 -13.12 -0.89 4.67
C ILE A 468 -13.07 0.01 3.45
N ARG A 469 -13.44 1.28 3.64
CA ARG A 469 -13.36 2.31 2.61
C ARG A 469 -13.05 3.66 3.25
N SER A 470 -12.47 4.55 2.46
CA SER A 470 -12.25 5.93 2.86
C SER A 470 -13.08 6.90 2.01
N ILE A 471 -13.60 7.94 2.64
CA ILE A 471 -14.40 8.99 2.01
C ILE A 471 -13.76 10.32 2.38
N TYR A 472 -13.33 11.09 1.39
CA TYR A 472 -12.91 12.46 1.61
C TYR A 472 -14.09 13.41 1.41
N VAL A 473 -14.28 14.33 2.34
CA VAL A 473 -15.20 15.47 2.21
C VAL A 473 -14.34 16.72 2.18
N ASN A 474 -14.39 17.49 1.10
CA ASN A 474 -13.66 18.76 1.04
C ASN A 474 -14.40 19.88 1.79
N ASP A 475 -13.79 21.07 1.87
CA ASP A 475 -14.38 22.21 2.58
C ASP A 475 -15.68 22.73 1.98
N LYS A 476 -15.98 22.38 0.73
CA LYS A 476 -17.25 22.68 0.05
C LYS A 476 -18.34 21.64 0.34
N GLY A 477 -18.01 20.56 1.05
CA GLY A 477 -18.91 19.45 1.33
C GLY A 477 -19.04 18.43 0.19
N GLU A 478 -18.21 18.53 -0.85
CA GLU A 478 -18.15 17.57 -1.95
C GLU A 478 -17.50 16.28 -1.48
N LYS A 479 -18.05 15.14 -1.91
CA LYS A 479 -17.65 13.81 -1.45
C LYS A 479 -16.87 13.08 -2.53
N PHE A 480 -15.76 12.49 -2.13
CA PHE A 480 -14.89 11.70 -2.99
C PHE A 480 -14.67 10.33 -2.33
N GLU A 481 -15.05 9.28 -3.03
CA GLU A 481 -14.93 7.88 -2.60
C GLU A 481 -14.57 7.05 -3.83
N ASN A 482 -13.54 6.20 -3.71
CA ASN A 482 -13.36 5.08 -4.61
C ASN A 482 -14.01 3.88 -3.92
N SER A 483 -15.22 3.51 -4.35
CA SER A 483 -15.90 2.39 -3.71
C SER A 483 -15.36 1.09 -4.34
N PRO A 484 -14.95 0.07 -3.56
CA PRO A 484 -14.70 -1.29 -4.07
C PRO A 484 -16.01 -1.99 -4.54
N LEU A 485 -17.00 -1.19 -4.89
CA LEU A 485 -18.39 -1.49 -5.13
C LEU A 485 -18.93 -0.66 -6.30
N SER A 486 -18.34 0.51 -6.63
CA SER A 486 -18.91 1.46 -7.60
C SER A 486 -18.24 1.46 -8.96
N ASP A 487 -17.11 0.77 -9.10
CA ASP A 487 -16.32 0.77 -10.34
C ASP A 487 -16.30 -0.62 -10.96
#